data_AF-A0A452ISH0-F1
#
_entry.id   AF-A0A452ISH0-F1
#
_cell.length_a   1.000
_cell.length_b   1.000
_cell.length_c   1.000
_cell.angle_alpha   90.00
_cell.angle_beta   90.00
_cell.angle_gamma   90.00
#
_symmetry.space_group_name_H-M   'P 1'
#
loop_
_entity.id
_entity.type
_entity.pdbx_description
1 polymer ?
#
loop_
_entity_poly.entity_id
_entity_poly.type
_entity_poly.pdbx_seq_one_letter_code
_entity_poly.pdbx_strand_id
1 'polypeptide(L)'
;MWSQGTSGSGSLVLVAALFSALVLAPTLAIHVYTHREVHGTVGSQVTLACSFWSSEWISEDVSITWLFQPESGKDTISIFHFVKGQPYVDEVGAFKNRMEWVGDPHRKDGSIIIRNLDYTDNGTFTCDVKNPPDIGGKSSQVTLYVLEKVPTRYGVVLGAVIGGVLGLVILVVVIGYLIRYCWLRRQATLQRQLSAMEKGKLQRSAKDSSKRGRQPPVLYAMLDHSRSTKSASEKKSKGGLGESGGRLK
;
A
#
# COMPACT_ATOMS: atom_id res chain seq x y z
N MET A 1 15.02 -47.67 -82.61
CA MET A 1 14.42 -46.57 -81.84
C MET A 1 14.00 -47.13 -80.49
N TRP A 2 14.88 -47.07 -79.47
CA TRP A 2 14.56 -47.46 -78.10
C TRP A 2 15.02 -46.33 -77.18
N SER A 3 14.04 -45.62 -76.62
CA SER A 3 14.26 -44.53 -75.67
C SER A 3 14.53 -45.15 -74.30
N GLN A 4 15.75 -44.98 -73.76
CA GLN A 4 16.04 -45.39 -72.38
C GLN A 4 15.57 -44.31 -71.41
N GLY A 5 14.64 -44.71 -70.54
CA GLY A 5 13.98 -43.86 -69.56
C GLY A 5 14.93 -43.38 -68.47
N THR A 6 15.10 -42.07 -68.40
CA THR A 6 15.75 -41.32 -67.31
C THR A 6 14.76 -41.11 -66.15
N SER A 7 14.30 -42.18 -65.48
CA SER A 7 13.29 -42.08 -64.41
C SER A 7 13.81 -42.34 -62.99
N GLY A 8 14.94 -43.04 -62.82
CA GLY A 8 15.42 -43.49 -61.50
C GLY A 8 16.19 -42.46 -60.67
N SER A 9 16.94 -41.56 -61.31
CA SER A 9 17.90 -40.70 -60.61
C SER A 9 17.26 -39.55 -59.83
N GLY A 10 16.18 -38.97 -60.37
CA GLY A 10 15.46 -37.87 -59.70
C GLY A 10 14.73 -38.32 -58.43
N SER A 11 14.23 -39.56 -58.41
CA SER A 11 13.49 -40.11 -57.28
C SER A 11 14.41 -40.36 -56.08
N LEU A 12 15.61 -40.90 -56.30
CA LEU A 12 16.60 -41.12 -55.23
C LEU A 12 17.12 -39.81 -54.63
N VAL A 13 17.32 -38.77 -55.44
CA VAL A 13 17.75 -37.45 -54.95
C VAL A 13 16.64 -36.80 -54.11
N LEU A 14 15.38 -36.92 -54.54
CA LEU A 14 14.23 -36.42 -53.77
C LEU A 14 14.07 -37.17 -52.45
N VAL A 15 14.20 -38.50 -52.45
CA VAL A 15 14.13 -39.30 -51.22
C VAL A 15 15.29 -38.96 -50.28
N ALA A 16 16.51 -38.80 -50.79
CA ALA A 16 17.67 -38.40 -50.00
C ALA A 16 17.52 -36.98 -49.43
N ALA A 17 17.00 -36.03 -50.21
CA ALA A 17 16.71 -34.66 -49.79
C ALA A 17 15.59 -34.60 -48.74
N LEU A 18 14.54 -35.40 -48.90
CA LEU A 18 13.47 -35.54 -47.90
C LEU A 18 13.98 -36.19 -46.61
N PHE A 19 14.82 -37.22 -46.70
CA PHE A 19 15.47 -37.83 -45.52
C PHE A 19 16.38 -36.85 -44.80
N SER A 20 17.20 -36.08 -45.51
CA SER A 20 18.09 -35.09 -44.90
C SER A 20 17.32 -33.90 -44.30
N ALA A 21 16.21 -33.47 -44.92
CA ALA A 21 15.31 -32.48 -44.33
C ALA A 21 14.58 -33.00 -43.08
N LEU A 22 14.27 -34.29 -43.02
CA LEU A 22 13.66 -34.92 -41.83
C LEU A 22 14.66 -35.07 -40.66
N VAL A 23 15.95 -35.16 -40.96
CA VAL A 23 17.04 -35.22 -39.96
C VAL A 23 17.33 -33.84 -39.36
N LEU A 24 17.08 -32.74 -40.08
CA LEU A 24 17.13 -31.39 -39.52
C LEU A 24 15.78 -31.02 -38.88
N ALA A 25 15.41 -31.71 -37.79
CA ALA A 25 14.41 -31.16 -36.89
C ALA A 25 14.97 -29.84 -36.31
N PRO A 26 14.25 -28.70 -36.38
CA PRO A 26 14.68 -27.49 -35.72
C PRO A 26 14.71 -27.77 -34.21
N THR A 27 15.90 -27.88 -33.62
CA THR A 27 16.06 -27.94 -32.17
C THR A 27 15.55 -26.62 -31.62
N LEU A 28 14.46 -26.64 -30.86
CA LEU A 28 14.03 -25.46 -30.13
C LEU A 28 15.10 -25.19 -29.06
N ALA A 29 15.71 -24.01 -29.17
CA ALA A 29 16.75 -23.53 -28.28
C ALA A 29 16.27 -23.43 -26.82
N ILE A 30 17.08 -23.89 -25.87
CA ILE A 30 16.86 -23.62 -24.45
C ILE A 30 16.76 -22.11 -24.19
N HIS A 31 15.74 -21.71 -23.43
CA HIS A 31 15.47 -20.32 -23.10
C HIS A 31 15.51 -20.11 -21.60
N VAL A 32 16.33 -19.16 -21.14
CA VAL A 32 16.50 -18.85 -19.71
C VAL A 32 15.82 -17.53 -19.37
N TYR A 33 15.10 -17.50 -18.26
CA TYR A 33 14.32 -16.38 -17.75
C TYR A 33 14.82 -15.98 -16.36
N THR A 34 15.28 -14.75 -16.25
CA THR A 34 15.63 -14.09 -15.00
C THR A 34 14.87 -12.77 -14.88
N HIS A 35 14.86 -12.19 -13.68
CA HIS A 35 14.41 -10.81 -13.52
C HIS A 35 15.40 -9.87 -14.22
N ARG A 36 14.93 -8.69 -14.64
CA ARG A 36 15.81 -7.66 -15.19
C ARG A 36 16.70 -7.06 -14.09
N GLU A 37 16.08 -6.72 -12.96
CA GLU A 37 16.72 -6.05 -11.84
C GLU A 37 16.17 -6.61 -10.53
N VAL A 38 17.03 -6.75 -9.53
CA VAL A 38 16.67 -7.15 -8.17
C VAL A 38 17.31 -6.17 -7.21
N HIS A 39 16.54 -5.68 -6.24
CA HIS A 39 17.03 -4.74 -5.23
C HIS A 39 17.11 -5.44 -3.88
N GLY A 40 18.27 -5.34 -3.25
CA GLY A 40 18.52 -5.82 -1.88
C GLY A 40 19.00 -4.68 -1.00
N THR A 41 19.01 -4.90 0.31
CA THR A 41 19.64 -3.97 1.26
C THR A 41 20.85 -4.60 1.91
N VAL A 42 21.81 -3.77 2.35
CA VAL A 42 22.99 -4.26 3.06
C VAL A 42 22.57 -5.12 4.26
N GLY A 43 23.19 -6.29 4.40
CA GLY A 43 22.89 -7.28 5.44
C GLY A 43 21.62 -8.11 5.21
N SER A 44 20.79 -7.80 4.22
CA SER A 44 19.63 -8.65 3.86
C SER A 44 20.05 -9.84 2.99
N GLN A 45 19.06 -10.66 2.61
CA GLN A 45 19.23 -11.72 1.61
C GLN A 45 18.36 -11.44 0.39
N VAL A 46 18.78 -11.93 -0.78
CA VAL A 46 18.00 -11.87 -2.02
C VAL A 46 18.00 -13.22 -2.71
N THR A 47 16.94 -13.48 -3.46
CA THR A 47 16.84 -14.66 -4.32
C THR A 47 17.01 -14.21 -5.77
N LEU A 48 18.03 -14.72 -6.44
CA LEU A 48 18.20 -14.55 -7.88
C LEU A 48 17.46 -15.69 -8.56
N ALA A 49 16.24 -15.38 -9.01
CA ALA A 49 15.39 -16.36 -9.68
C ALA A 49 15.89 -16.63 -11.09
N CYS A 50 16.11 -17.90 -11.41
CA CYS A 50 16.40 -18.37 -12.76
C CYS A 50 15.46 -19.53 -13.09
N SER A 51 14.65 -19.37 -14.11
CA SER A 51 13.82 -20.45 -14.64
C SER A 51 14.18 -20.67 -16.09
N PHE A 52 14.02 -21.88 -16.60
CA PHE A 52 14.35 -22.16 -17.99
C PHE A 52 13.27 -22.99 -18.66
N TRP A 53 13.25 -22.95 -19.98
CA TRP A 53 12.40 -23.78 -20.80
C TRP A 53 13.25 -24.51 -21.82
N SER A 54 13.08 -25.84 -21.86
CA SER A 54 13.66 -26.75 -22.85
C SER A 54 12.54 -27.64 -23.37
N SER A 55 12.59 -27.96 -24.67
CA SER A 55 11.70 -28.93 -25.32
C SER A 55 12.10 -30.37 -25.05
N GLU A 56 13.34 -30.59 -24.61
CA GLU A 56 13.82 -31.91 -24.21
C GLU A 56 13.43 -32.22 -22.76
N TRP A 57 13.39 -33.51 -22.43
CA TRP A 57 13.42 -33.96 -21.04
C TRP A 57 14.65 -33.42 -20.31
N ILE A 58 14.52 -33.17 -19.01
CA ILE A 58 15.66 -32.74 -18.20
C ILE A 58 16.58 -33.94 -18.01
N SER A 59 17.75 -33.89 -18.64
CA SER A 59 18.77 -34.94 -18.57
C SER A 59 19.53 -34.92 -17.24
N GLU A 60 20.16 -36.04 -16.86
CA GLU A 60 21.06 -36.10 -15.71
C GLU A 60 22.32 -35.22 -15.90
N ASP A 61 22.66 -34.94 -17.15
CA ASP A 61 23.76 -34.08 -17.57
C ASP A 61 23.37 -32.59 -17.65
N VAL A 62 22.19 -32.21 -17.16
CA VAL A 62 21.81 -30.80 -17.04
C VAL A 62 22.84 -30.05 -16.20
N SER A 63 23.27 -28.90 -16.71
CA SER A 63 24.20 -28.02 -16.02
C SER A 63 23.63 -26.62 -15.89
N ILE A 64 23.73 -26.04 -14.70
CA ILE A 64 23.34 -24.66 -14.42
C ILE A 64 24.55 -23.96 -13.83
N THR A 65 24.95 -22.85 -14.42
CA THR A 65 26.10 -22.08 -13.96
C THR A 65 25.69 -20.63 -13.73
N TRP A 66 26.08 -20.09 -12.58
CA TRP A 66 25.96 -18.66 -12.33
C TRP A 66 27.32 -17.99 -12.47
N LEU A 67 27.31 -16.91 -13.25
CA LEU A 67 28.45 -16.06 -13.48
C LEU A 67 28.18 -14.68 -12.88
N PHE A 68 29.17 -14.05 -12.27
CA PHE A 68 29.08 -12.71 -11.73
C PHE A 68 30.07 -11.78 -12.43
N GLN A 69 29.56 -10.61 -12.82
CA GLN A 69 30.35 -9.50 -13.30
C GLN A 69 30.12 -8.32 -12.35
N PRO A 70 31.15 -7.89 -11.58
CA PRO A 70 31.03 -6.75 -10.68
C PRO A 70 30.80 -5.46 -11.47
N GLU A 71 30.07 -4.51 -10.88
CA GLU A 71 29.76 -3.23 -11.53
C GLU A 71 31.02 -2.42 -11.91
N SER A 72 32.07 -2.48 -11.09
CA SER A 72 33.33 -1.77 -11.29
C SER A 72 34.32 -2.49 -12.21
N GLY A 73 34.06 -3.76 -12.56
CA GLY A 73 34.97 -4.61 -13.31
C GLY A 73 34.42 -5.05 -14.66
N LYS A 74 35.30 -5.54 -15.52
CA LYS A 74 34.91 -6.17 -16.80
C LYS A 74 34.97 -7.68 -16.76
N ASP A 75 35.73 -8.24 -15.82
CA ASP A 75 35.95 -9.67 -15.74
C ASP A 75 34.74 -10.38 -15.14
N THR A 76 34.33 -11.45 -15.79
CA THR A 76 33.23 -12.31 -15.33
C THR A 76 33.84 -13.53 -14.64
N ILE A 77 33.40 -13.80 -13.41
CA ILE A 77 33.81 -14.97 -12.64
C ILE A 77 32.66 -15.95 -12.51
N SER A 78 32.95 -17.26 -12.50
CA SER A 78 31.96 -18.23 -12.06
C SER A 78 31.87 -18.19 -10.54
N ILE A 79 30.67 -18.39 -10.00
CA ILE A 79 30.41 -18.37 -8.55
C ILE A 79 29.63 -19.60 -8.08
N PHE A 80 29.00 -20.32 -9.01
CA PHE A 80 28.18 -21.49 -8.70
C PHE A 80 28.03 -22.39 -9.93
N HIS A 81 28.02 -23.70 -9.68
CA HIS A 81 27.78 -24.73 -10.67
C HIS A 81 26.88 -25.83 -10.13
N PHE A 82 25.88 -26.23 -10.89
CA PHE A 82 25.14 -27.47 -10.69
C PHE A 82 25.49 -28.42 -11.82
N VAL A 83 26.04 -29.59 -11.50
CA VAL A 83 26.46 -30.59 -12.50
C VAL A 83 26.27 -31.99 -11.90
N LYS A 84 25.78 -32.95 -12.70
CA LYS A 84 25.58 -34.36 -12.28
C LYS A 84 24.78 -34.49 -10.98
N GLY A 85 23.70 -33.71 -10.86
CA GLY A 85 22.81 -33.77 -9.71
C GLY A 85 23.34 -33.08 -8.43
N GLN A 86 24.51 -32.45 -8.47
CA GLN A 86 25.15 -31.85 -7.29
C GLN A 86 25.36 -30.34 -7.46
N PRO A 87 24.94 -29.52 -6.48
CA PRO A 87 25.30 -28.10 -6.43
C PRO A 87 26.69 -27.91 -5.83
N TYR A 88 27.50 -27.07 -6.46
CA TYR A 88 28.83 -26.67 -6.04
C TYR A 88 28.91 -25.14 -6.02
N VAL A 89 29.18 -24.59 -4.85
CA VAL A 89 29.44 -23.16 -4.65
C VAL A 89 30.95 -22.97 -4.65
N ASP A 90 31.46 -21.98 -5.36
CA ASP A 90 32.89 -21.71 -5.34
C ASP A 90 33.34 -21.32 -3.91
N GLU A 91 34.24 -22.11 -3.35
CA GLU A 91 34.76 -21.91 -1.99
C GLU A 91 35.76 -20.74 -1.88
N VAL A 92 36.06 -20.10 -3.01
CA VAL A 92 37.02 -19.01 -3.15
C VAL A 92 36.29 -17.81 -3.75
N GLY A 93 36.46 -16.63 -3.13
CA GLY A 93 35.88 -15.38 -3.63
C GLY A 93 34.85 -14.76 -2.68
N ALA A 94 34.17 -13.72 -3.18
CA ALA A 94 33.33 -12.84 -2.37
C ALA A 94 32.05 -13.51 -1.81
N PHE A 95 31.56 -14.58 -2.45
CA PHE A 95 30.27 -15.21 -2.12
C PHE A 95 30.38 -16.46 -1.24
N LYS A 96 31.60 -16.81 -0.81
CA LYS A 96 31.85 -17.95 0.07
C LYS A 96 30.97 -17.87 1.33
N ASN A 97 30.34 -18.98 1.71
CA ASN A 97 29.46 -19.12 2.89
C ASN A 97 28.22 -18.21 2.89
N ARG A 98 27.96 -17.44 1.82
CA ARG A 98 26.81 -16.55 1.69
C ARG A 98 25.84 -17.00 0.61
N MET A 99 26.28 -17.87 -0.29
CA MET A 99 25.45 -18.41 -1.35
C MET A 99 24.79 -19.73 -0.95
N GLU A 100 23.54 -19.91 -1.35
CA GLU A 100 22.74 -21.10 -1.10
C GLU A 100 21.97 -21.51 -2.36
N TRP A 101 21.99 -22.81 -2.66
CA TRP A 101 21.20 -23.38 -3.74
C TRP A 101 19.76 -23.62 -3.29
N VAL A 102 18.80 -23.10 -4.06
CA VAL A 102 17.36 -23.29 -3.79
C VAL A 102 16.57 -23.77 -5.01
N GLY A 103 17.25 -23.96 -6.15
CA GLY A 103 16.64 -24.44 -7.38
C GLY A 103 16.32 -25.93 -7.39
N ASP A 104 15.55 -26.34 -8.39
CA ASP A 104 15.24 -27.71 -8.73
C ASP A 104 15.23 -27.85 -10.26
N PRO A 105 16.27 -28.46 -10.86
CA PRO A 105 16.39 -28.53 -12.31
C PRO A 105 15.28 -29.36 -12.95
N HIS A 106 14.72 -30.34 -12.24
CA HIS A 106 13.59 -31.16 -12.72
C HIS A 106 12.31 -30.33 -12.84
N ARG A 107 12.21 -29.27 -12.05
CA ARG A 107 11.14 -28.26 -12.13
C ARG A 107 11.54 -27.05 -12.97
N LYS A 108 12.65 -27.16 -13.70
CA LYS A 108 13.23 -26.12 -14.56
C LYS A 108 13.59 -24.84 -13.79
N ASP A 109 14.06 -25.00 -12.55
CA ASP A 109 14.42 -23.92 -11.64
C ASP A 109 15.91 -23.99 -11.28
N GLY A 110 16.63 -22.91 -11.55
CA GLY A 110 18.06 -22.72 -11.30
C GLY A 110 18.38 -21.65 -10.26
N SER A 111 17.44 -21.33 -9.39
CA SER A 111 17.52 -20.19 -8.48
C SER A 111 18.55 -20.36 -7.36
N ILE A 112 19.19 -19.25 -6.98
CA ILE A 112 20.14 -19.17 -5.86
C ILE A 112 19.75 -18.05 -4.89
N ILE A 113 20.17 -18.17 -3.64
CA ILE A 113 20.07 -17.11 -2.63
C ILE A 113 21.47 -16.58 -2.31
N ILE A 114 21.57 -15.26 -2.19
CA ILE A 114 22.74 -14.57 -1.65
C ILE A 114 22.33 -13.94 -0.31
N ARG A 115 23.00 -14.33 0.76
CA ARG A 115 22.78 -13.87 2.14
C ARG A 115 23.79 -12.78 2.51
N ASN A 116 23.44 -11.99 3.53
CA ASN A 116 24.29 -10.92 4.08
C ASN A 116 24.92 -10.06 2.97
N LEU A 117 24.05 -9.40 2.19
CA LEU A 117 24.49 -8.58 1.06
C LEU A 117 25.44 -7.46 1.49
N ASP A 118 26.40 -7.17 0.63
CA ASP A 118 27.34 -6.06 0.75
C ASP A 118 27.34 -5.23 -0.55
N TYR A 119 27.81 -3.97 -0.48
CA TYR A 119 27.91 -3.09 -1.65
C TYR A 119 28.80 -3.64 -2.75
N THR A 120 29.76 -4.50 -2.40
CA THR A 120 30.64 -5.18 -3.35
C THR A 120 29.91 -6.25 -4.19
N ASP A 121 28.71 -6.66 -3.78
CA ASP A 121 27.87 -7.59 -4.53
C ASP A 121 27.10 -6.91 -5.68
N ASN A 122 27.21 -5.58 -5.82
CA ASN A 122 26.63 -4.84 -6.94
C ASN A 122 27.24 -5.30 -8.27
N GLY A 123 26.37 -5.72 -9.18
CA GLY A 123 26.80 -6.22 -10.47
C GLY A 123 25.73 -7.01 -11.20
N THR A 124 26.17 -7.66 -12.27
CA THR A 124 25.32 -8.44 -13.15
C THR A 124 25.59 -9.93 -12.95
N PHE A 125 24.53 -10.67 -12.66
CA PHE A 125 24.55 -12.12 -12.53
C PHE A 125 23.97 -12.74 -13.79
N THR A 126 24.67 -13.69 -14.39
CA THR A 126 24.23 -14.41 -15.58
C THR A 126 23.95 -15.87 -15.22
N CYS A 127 22.74 -16.34 -15.51
CA CYS A 127 22.36 -17.75 -15.42
C CYS A 127 22.54 -18.41 -16.79
N ASP A 128 23.50 -19.32 -16.89
CA ASP A 128 23.72 -20.16 -18.06
C ASP A 128 23.20 -21.57 -17.78
N VAL A 129 22.34 -22.09 -18.66
CA VAL A 129 21.72 -23.41 -18.51
C VAL A 129 21.95 -24.21 -19.77
N LYS A 130 22.38 -25.46 -19.62
CA LYS A 130 22.57 -26.42 -20.71
C LYS A 130 21.88 -27.72 -20.36
N ASN A 131 21.09 -28.25 -21.28
CA ASN A 131 20.39 -29.52 -21.10
C ASN A 131 20.59 -30.41 -22.35
N PRO A 132 21.70 -31.17 -22.46
CA PRO A 132 21.98 -31.98 -23.63
C PRO A 132 20.81 -32.90 -24.04
N PRO A 133 20.49 -33.01 -25.36
CA PRO A 133 21.16 -32.41 -26.50
C PRO A 133 20.76 -30.94 -26.77
N ASP A 134 19.80 -30.38 -26.03
CA ASP A 134 19.37 -28.98 -26.10
C ASP A 134 20.36 -28.04 -25.36
N ILE A 135 21.49 -27.78 -26.03
CA ILE A 135 22.54 -26.87 -25.56
C ILE A 135 22.51 -25.51 -26.26
N GLY A 136 21.71 -25.38 -27.32
CA GLY A 136 21.74 -24.25 -28.24
C GLY A 136 20.87 -23.09 -27.78
N GLY A 137 21.15 -22.49 -26.62
CA GLY A 137 20.34 -21.42 -26.03
C GLY A 137 21.11 -20.17 -25.63
N LYS A 138 20.37 -19.15 -25.20
CA LYS A 138 20.93 -17.90 -24.64
C LYS A 138 20.80 -17.91 -23.12
N SER A 139 21.89 -17.57 -22.44
CA SER A 139 21.90 -17.25 -21.02
C SER A 139 21.07 -15.99 -20.73
N SER A 140 20.55 -15.89 -19.52
CA SER A 140 19.78 -14.71 -19.05
C SER A 140 20.52 -13.97 -17.95
N GLN A 141 20.34 -12.66 -17.86
CA GLN A 141 21.07 -11.80 -16.93
C GLN A 141 20.13 -11.05 -15.99
N VAL A 142 20.57 -10.83 -14.77
CA VAL A 142 19.90 -10.03 -13.74
C VAL A 142 20.90 -9.09 -13.10
N THR A 143 20.55 -7.80 -12.99
CA THR A 143 21.38 -6.82 -12.27
C THR A 143 20.92 -6.70 -10.82
N LEU A 144 21.84 -6.90 -9.89
CA LEU A 144 21.59 -6.74 -8.45
C LEU A 144 22.05 -5.34 -8.01
N TYR A 145 21.13 -4.62 -7.37
CA TYR A 145 21.42 -3.34 -6.71
C TYR A 145 21.25 -3.47 -5.20
N VAL A 146 22.33 -3.24 -4.48
CA VAL A 146 22.41 -3.25 -3.01
C VAL A 146 22.36 -1.80 -2.52
N LEU A 147 21.31 -1.51 -1.77
CA LEU A 147 21.00 -0.17 -1.27
C LEU A 147 21.11 -0.15 0.26
N GLU A 148 21.37 1.02 0.84
CA GLU A 148 21.39 1.15 2.29
C GLU A 148 19.98 1.10 2.91
N LYS A 149 18.99 1.57 2.15
CA LYS A 149 17.58 1.59 2.54
C LYS A 149 16.72 1.13 1.38
N VAL A 150 15.70 0.33 1.67
CA VAL A 150 14.70 -0.05 0.66
C VAL A 150 14.07 1.22 0.07
N PRO A 151 14.00 1.37 -1.25
CA PRO A 151 13.22 2.44 -1.84
C PRO A 151 11.77 2.19 -1.45
N THR A 152 11.22 3.07 -0.59
CA THR A 152 9.80 3.02 -0.22
C THR A 152 9.00 2.98 -1.51
N ARG A 153 8.11 1.99 -1.66
CA ARG A 153 7.21 1.87 -2.80
C ARG A 153 6.51 3.22 -2.98
N TYR A 154 6.90 3.98 -4.00
CA TYR A 154 6.34 5.31 -4.25
C TYR A 154 4.81 5.30 -4.25
N GLY A 155 4.20 4.20 -4.70
CA GLY A 155 2.75 3.99 -4.65
C GLY A 155 2.14 3.99 -3.23
N VAL A 156 2.84 3.50 -2.21
CA VAL A 156 2.34 3.51 -0.82
C VAL A 156 2.36 4.92 -0.26
N VAL A 157 3.46 5.66 -0.48
CA VAL A 157 3.58 7.05 -0.03
C VAL A 157 2.54 7.92 -0.73
N LEU A 158 2.42 7.79 -2.05
CA LEU A 158 1.45 8.53 -2.86
C LEU A 158 0.01 8.17 -2.47
N GLY A 159 -0.27 6.89 -2.25
CA GLY A 159 -1.59 6.42 -1.82
C GLY A 159 -1.99 6.96 -0.45
N ALA A 160 -1.06 6.99 0.52
CA ALA A 160 -1.31 7.55 1.85
C ALA A 160 -1.61 9.06 1.78
N VAL A 161 -0.87 9.81 0.97
CA VAL A 161 -1.10 11.25 0.78
C VAL A 161 -2.46 11.52 0.14
N ILE A 162 -2.78 10.83 -0.96
CA ILE A 162 -4.07 10.99 -1.65
C ILE A 162 -5.23 10.59 -0.74
N GLY A 163 -5.11 9.44 -0.06
CA GLY A 163 -6.14 8.96 0.88
C GLY A 163 -6.35 9.92 2.05
N GLY A 164 -5.28 10.51 2.60
CA GLY A 164 -5.36 11.50 3.65
C GLY A 164 -6.07 12.78 3.21
N VAL A 165 -5.76 13.30 2.02
CA VAL A 165 -6.40 14.49 1.46
C VAL A 165 -7.89 14.24 1.20
N LEU A 166 -8.25 13.12 0.56
CA LEU A 166 -9.64 12.77 0.30
C LEU A 166 -10.43 12.56 1.60
N GLY A 167 -9.83 11.88 2.58
CA GLY A 167 -10.43 11.68 3.91
C GLY A 167 -10.69 13.01 4.63
N LEU A 168 -9.74 13.95 4.56
CA LEU A 168 -9.91 15.29 5.14
C LEU A 168 -11.04 16.08 4.46
N VAL A 169 -11.13 16.03 3.13
CA VAL A 169 -12.19 16.71 2.38
C VAL A 169 -13.56 16.14 2.76
N ILE A 170 -13.71 14.82 2.79
CA ILE A 170 -14.96 14.16 3.20
C ILE A 170 -15.34 14.54 4.63
N LEU A 171 -14.37 14.55 5.55
CA LEU A 171 -14.60 14.96 6.94
C LEU A 171 -15.13 16.39 7.04
N VAL A 172 -14.52 17.34 6.30
CA VAL A 172 -14.97 18.74 6.27
C VAL A 172 -16.40 18.86 5.72
N VAL A 173 -16.73 18.12 4.65
CA VAL A 173 -18.09 18.11 4.07
C VAL A 173 -19.11 17.57 5.05
N VAL A 174 -18.80 16.47 5.74
CA VAL A 174 -19.68 15.87 6.76
C VAL A 174 -19.89 16.84 7.91
N ILE A 175 -18.83 17.48 8.43
CA ILE A 175 -18.94 18.49 9.48
C ILE A 175 -19.82 19.65 9.01
N GLY A 176 -19.60 20.17 7.79
CA GLY A 176 -20.42 21.24 7.21
C GLY A 176 -21.90 20.86 7.10
N TYR A 177 -22.19 19.63 6.67
CA TYR A 177 -23.55 19.09 6.60
C TYR A 177 -24.19 18.98 7.99
N LEU A 178 -23.47 18.44 8.98
CA LEU A 178 -23.93 18.31 10.36
C LEU A 178 -24.19 19.68 10.99
N ILE A 179 -23.33 20.66 10.74
CA ILE A 179 -23.55 22.04 11.19
C ILE A 179 -24.81 22.58 10.55
N ARG A 180 -24.95 22.52 9.22
CA ARG A 180 -26.15 23.02 8.52
C ARG A 180 -27.44 22.36 9.03
N TYR A 181 -27.40 21.04 9.21
CA TYR A 181 -28.51 20.28 9.78
C TYR A 181 -28.84 20.74 11.21
N CYS A 182 -27.84 20.88 12.07
CA CYS A 182 -28.00 21.39 13.43
C CYS A 182 -28.56 22.81 13.45
N TRP A 183 -28.11 23.69 12.55
CA TRP A 183 -28.55 25.08 12.44
C TRP A 183 -30.02 25.17 12.01
N LEU A 184 -30.43 24.42 10.98
CA LEU A 184 -31.83 24.36 10.54
C LEU A 184 -32.75 23.85 11.65
N ARG A 185 -32.33 22.80 12.36
CA ARG A 185 -33.09 22.23 13.47
C ARG A 185 -33.19 23.20 14.66
N ARG A 186 -32.12 23.95 14.95
CA ARG A 186 -32.12 25.03 15.96
C ARG A 186 -33.06 26.17 15.56
N GLN A 187 -33.02 26.61 14.30
CA GLN A 187 -33.94 27.65 13.81
C GLN A 187 -35.40 27.23 13.95
N ALA A 188 -35.75 26.00 13.58
CA ALA A 188 -37.11 25.47 13.76
C ALA A 188 -37.54 25.42 15.24
N THR A 189 -36.60 25.21 16.17
CA THR A 189 -36.88 25.19 17.61
C THR A 189 -37.03 26.59 18.19
N LEU A 190 -36.18 27.54 17.78
CA LEU A 190 -36.24 28.94 18.21
C LEU A 190 -37.53 29.63 17.74
N GLN A 191 -37.97 29.38 16.50
CA GLN A 191 -39.25 29.89 15.97
C GLN A 191 -40.46 29.40 16.79
N ARG A 192 -40.44 28.14 17.25
CA ARG A 192 -41.49 27.59 18.14
C ARG A 192 -41.48 28.26 19.52
N GLN A 193 -40.30 28.57 20.07
CA GLN A 193 -40.22 29.26 21.36
C GLN A 193 -40.73 30.70 21.29
N LEU A 194 -40.39 31.45 20.23
CA LEU A 194 -40.88 32.81 20.04
C LEU A 194 -42.41 32.86 19.91
N SER A 195 -42.99 31.95 19.11
CA SER A 195 -44.46 31.85 18.96
C SER A 195 -45.17 31.39 20.24
N ALA A 196 -44.54 30.56 21.08
CA ALA A 196 -45.07 30.20 22.39
C ALA A 196 -45.02 31.39 23.38
N MET A 197 -43.94 32.18 23.37
CA MET A 197 -43.82 33.39 24.19
C MET A 197 -44.84 34.46 23.79
N GLU A 198 -45.13 34.62 22.50
CA GLU A 198 -46.15 35.55 21.99
C GLU A 198 -47.56 35.14 22.43
N LYS A 199 -47.91 33.85 22.27
CA LYS A 199 -49.18 33.30 22.77
C LYS A 199 -49.33 33.44 24.28
N GLY A 200 -48.24 33.22 25.03
CA GLY A 200 -48.21 33.40 26.48
C GLY A 200 -48.42 34.86 26.91
N LYS A 201 -47.85 35.82 26.18
CA LYS A 201 -48.05 37.26 26.42
C LYS A 201 -49.50 37.69 26.20
N LEU A 202 -50.13 37.25 25.10
CA LEU A 202 -51.53 37.57 24.78
C LEU A 202 -52.50 37.00 25.84
N GLN A 203 -52.29 35.75 26.25
CA GLN A 203 -53.07 35.10 27.31
C GLN A 203 -52.92 35.82 28.67
N ARG A 204 -51.71 36.26 29.03
CA ARG A 204 -51.48 37.05 30.25
C ARG A 204 -52.19 38.39 30.22
N SER A 205 -52.12 39.10 29.09
CA SER A 205 -52.79 40.40 28.91
C SER A 205 -54.32 40.27 28.96
N ALA A 206 -54.89 39.19 28.44
CA ALA A 206 -56.32 38.89 28.53
C ALA A 206 -56.78 38.52 29.95
N LYS A 207 -55.91 37.86 30.74
CA LYS A 207 -56.22 37.50 32.13
C LYS A 207 -56.19 38.72 33.07
N ASP A 208 -55.30 39.68 32.82
CA ASP A 208 -55.25 40.94 33.57
C ASP A 208 -56.43 41.88 33.23
N SER A 209 -56.88 41.93 31.98
CA SER A 209 -58.08 42.71 31.61
C SER A 209 -59.36 42.10 32.20
N SER A 210 -59.48 40.77 32.25
CA SER A 210 -60.62 40.08 32.87
C SER A 210 -60.71 40.30 34.39
N LYS A 211 -59.56 40.36 35.09
CA LYS A 211 -59.55 40.71 36.53
C LYS A 211 -59.93 42.16 36.80
N ARG A 212 -59.75 43.07 35.83
CA ARG A 212 -60.08 44.50 35.97
C ARG A 212 -61.57 44.81 35.73
N GLY A 213 -62.33 43.89 35.13
CA GLY A 213 -63.76 44.05 34.86
C GLY A 213 -64.71 43.61 35.99
N ARG A 214 -64.20 43.16 37.15
CA ARG A 214 -65.01 42.60 38.24
C ARG A 214 -64.86 43.36 39.57
N GLN A 215 -64.90 44.70 39.54
CA GLN A 215 -65.05 45.53 40.74
C GLN A 215 -66.33 46.40 40.60
N PRO A 216 -67.30 46.34 41.55
CA PRO A 216 -68.43 47.27 41.58
C PRO A 216 -67.96 48.66 42.08
N PRO A 217 -68.64 49.76 41.69
CA PRO A 217 -68.17 51.10 41.98
C PRO A 217 -68.37 51.46 43.46
N VAL A 218 -67.32 51.96 44.09
CA VAL A 218 -67.34 52.52 45.45
C VAL A 218 -67.66 54.01 45.35
N LEU A 219 -68.81 54.41 45.90
CA LEU A 219 -69.26 55.79 46.06
C LEU A 219 -68.40 56.47 47.13
N TYR A 220 -67.69 57.54 46.78
CA TYR A 220 -66.92 58.35 47.73
C TYR A 220 -67.84 59.34 48.45
N ALA A 221 -67.82 59.33 49.78
CA ALA A 221 -68.19 60.47 50.61
C ALA A 221 -66.93 60.95 51.35
N MET A 222 -66.61 62.23 51.14
CA MET A 222 -65.57 62.99 51.83
C MET A 222 -65.89 63.18 53.31
N LEU A 223 -64.82 63.37 54.11
CA LEU A 223 -64.67 64.07 55.41
C LEU A 223 -63.65 63.27 56.25
N ASP A 224 -62.69 63.83 56.99
CA ASP A 224 -62.18 65.18 57.18
C ASP A 224 -60.79 65.02 57.83
N HIS A 225 -59.95 66.05 57.76
CA HIS A 225 -58.60 66.09 58.31
C HIS A 225 -58.62 66.14 59.85
N SER A 226 -57.92 65.22 60.52
CA SER A 226 -57.39 65.53 61.86
C SER A 226 -56.07 64.82 62.17
N ARG A 227 -55.01 65.62 62.05
CA ARG A 227 -53.95 65.85 63.03
C ARG A 227 -53.37 64.64 63.80
N SER A 228 -52.03 64.56 63.70
CA SER A 228 -51.09 64.71 64.82
C SER A 228 -50.23 63.49 65.16
N THR A 229 -48.91 63.73 65.06
CA THR A 229 -47.83 63.20 65.94
C THR A 229 -47.46 61.72 65.76
N LYS A 230 -46.22 61.26 65.92
CA LYS A 230 -44.92 61.86 66.28
C LYS A 230 -43.83 60.80 65.98
N SER A 231 -42.65 61.29 65.61
CA SER A 231 -41.29 60.83 65.98
C SER A 231 -40.92 59.33 65.99
N ALA A 232 -39.89 58.94 65.24
CA ALA A 232 -38.54 58.55 65.71
C ALA A 232 -38.35 57.04 65.45
N SER A 233 -37.19 56.42 65.22
CA SER A 233 -35.76 56.67 65.46
C SER A 233 -35.04 55.66 64.53
N GLU A 234 -34.13 56.08 63.65
CA GLU A 234 -32.67 56.09 63.86
C GLU A 234 -31.95 54.71 63.74
N LYS A 235 -30.99 54.69 62.78
CA LYS A 235 -29.64 54.09 62.85
C LYS A 235 -29.37 52.58 62.65
N LYS A 236 -28.41 52.37 61.70
CA LYS A 236 -27.10 51.67 61.88
C LYS A 236 -27.17 50.13 61.83
N SER A 237 -26.24 49.33 61.28
CA SER A 237 -25.00 49.45 60.49
C SER A 237 -24.45 48.03 60.25
N LYS A 238 -23.63 47.89 59.19
CA LYS A 238 -22.41 47.05 59.04
C LYS A 238 -22.42 45.52 59.29
N GLY A 239 -21.62 44.89 58.42
CA GLY A 239 -20.80 43.70 58.68
C GLY A 239 -21.42 42.42 58.11
N GLY A 240 -20.79 41.60 57.27
CA GLY A 240 -19.37 41.39 57.00
C GLY A 240 -18.87 40.11 57.69
N LEU A 241 -18.66 39.04 56.91
CA LEU A 241 -17.81 37.83 57.08
C LEU A 241 -18.49 36.70 56.25
N GLY A 242 -17.82 35.81 55.52
CA GLY A 242 -16.43 35.33 55.57
C GLY A 242 -16.46 33.79 55.61
N GLU A 243 -15.50 33.15 54.93
CA GLU A 243 -15.13 31.71 54.98
C GLU A 243 -16.09 30.69 54.34
N SER A 244 -15.67 29.52 53.81
CA SER A 244 -14.41 28.74 53.71
C SER A 244 -14.68 27.71 52.58
N GLY A 245 -13.78 27.22 51.72
CA GLY A 245 -12.54 26.48 52.01
C GLY A 245 -12.72 24.96 51.79
N GLY A 246 -11.90 24.34 50.90
CA GLY A 246 -11.68 22.87 50.77
C GLY A 246 -12.14 22.28 49.43
N ARG A 247 -11.33 21.83 48.46
CA ARG A 247 -10.05 21.07 48.36
C ARG A 247 -10.18 19.55 48.57
N LEU A 248 -9.49 18.83 47.67
CA LEU A 248 -9.08 17.41 47.65
C LEU A 248 -10.08 16.50 46.90
N LYS A 249 -9.67 15.58 46.03
CA LYS A 249 -8.35 15.05 45.64
C LYS A 249 -8.47 14.46 44.24
#